data_AF-A0A2P2JG69-F1
#
_entry.id   AF-A0A2P2JG69-F1
#
_cell.length_a   1.000
_cell.length_b   1.000
_cell.length_c   1.000
_cell.angle_alpha   90.00
_cell.angle_beta   90.00
_cell.angle_gamma   90.00
#
_symmetry.space_group_name_H-M   'P 1'
#
loop_
_entity.id
_entity.type
_entity.pdbx_description
1 polymer ?
#
loop_
_entity_poly.entity_id
_entity_poly.type
_entity_poly.pdbx_seq_one_letter_code
_entity_poly.pdbx_strand_id
1 'polypeptide(L)'
;MIKWTEREPYAYWKGNPFVADRRKDLLTCNVSDQQDWNARLFIQDWILESQQGFMQSDVSKQCTYRYKIYIEGYAWSVSEKYILACDSATFLVKPYFHDFFTRSLQPLEHYWPIRNEDKCRSIKFAVEWGNKHTEKAQAIGKAASDFIQEELKMEFVYDYIFHLLNEYARLLKFNPRVPEGAVELCSEMMACSAEGSERKFMTESLVTSPSTTSPCTMPPPYEPQALKAFYGKKLRALRKVEKWENGFWENFNKQQ
;
A
#
# COMPACT_ATOMS: atom_id res chain seq x y z
N MET A 1 4.24 -20.45 -5.70
CA MET A 1 4.70 -19.37 -4.80
C MET A 1 5.74 -19.92 -3.84
N ILE A 2 6.79 -19.15 -3.54
CA ILE A 2 7.85 -19.52 -2.61
C ILE A 2 7.29 -19.49 -1.18
N LYS A 3 7.61 -20.48 -0.33
CA LYS A 3 7.16 -20.48 1.06
C LYS A 3 7.75 -19.28 1.79
N TRP A 4 6.99 -18.66 2.70
CA TRP A 4 7.46 -17.46 3.40
C TRP A 4 8.82 -17.65 4.09
N THR A 5 9.06 -18.83 4.67
CA THR A 5 10.31 -19.19 5.35
C THR A 5 11.54 -19.24 4.44
N GLU A 6 11.33 -19.52 3.15
CA GLU A 6 12.36 -19.62 2.10
C GLU A 6 12.67 -18.25 1.46
N ARG A 7 11.90 -17.21 1.79
CA ARG A 7 12.13 -15.86 1.26
C ARG A 7 13.38 -15.24 1.86
N GLU A 8 14.02 -14.40 1.07
CA GLU A 8 15.21 -13.65 1.46
C GLU A 8 14.93 -12.78 2.70
N PRO A 9 15.79 -12.83 3.74
CA PRO A 9 15.54 -12.21 5.05
C PRO A 9 15.80 -10.70 5.08
N TYR A 10 15.62 -10.01 3.96
CA TYR A 10 15.90 -8.58 3.79
C TYR A 10 14.64 -7.78 3.48
N ALA A 11 14.71 -6.48 3.75
CA ALA A 11 13.69 -5.54 3.28
C ALA A 11 13.94 -5.16 1.83
N TYR A 12 12.89 -5.22 1.01
CA TYR A 12 12.99 -4.96 -0.43
C TYR A 12 12.15 -3.76 -0.84
N TRP A 13 12.72 -2.93 -1.72
CA TRP A 13 12.02 -1.91 -2.47
C TRP A 13 12.55 -1.82 -3.90
N LYS A 14 11.66 -1.69 -4.89
CA LYS A 14 12.01 -1.31 -6.26
C LYS A 14 11.04 -0.24 -6.73
N GLY A 15 11.54 0.91 -7.15
CA GLY A 15 10.69 2.02 -7.57
C GLY A 15 11.47 3.18 -8.17
N ASN A 16 10.75 4.15 -8.74
CA ASN A 16 11.37 5.36 -9.28
C ASN A 16 11.67 6.33 -8.12
N PRO A 17 12.96 6.63 -7.83
CA PRO A 17 13.33 7.54 -6.75
C PRO A 17 13.16 9.02 -7.13
N PHE A 18 13.11 9.35 -8.41
CA PHE A 18 13.18 10.73 -8.89
C PHE A 18 11.86 11.50 -8.79
N VAL A 19 10.78 10.84 -8.36
CA VAL A 19 9.44 11.44 -8.19
C VAL A 19 9.24 12.10 -6.82
N ALA A 20 10.10 11.84 -5.84
CA ALA A 20 9.98 12.40 -4.50
C ALA A 20 11.31 12.32 -3.74
N ASP A 21 11.67 13.39 -3.01
CA ASP A 21 12.92 13.41 -2.25
C ASP A 21 12.99 12.34 -1.17
N ARG A 22 11.84 11.95 -0.58
CA ARG A 22 11.80 10.84 0.39
C ARG A 22 12.20 9.49 -0.21
N ARG A 23 11.97 9.27 -1.51
CA ARG A 23 12.41 8.05 -2.19
C ARG A 23 13.89 8.11 -2.56
N LYS A 24 14.39 9.29 -2.94
CA LYS A 24 15.84 9.50 -3.10
C LYS A 24 16.57 9.24 -1.79
N ASP A 25 16.03 9.78 -0.69
CA ASP A 25 16.56 9.57 0.65
C ASP A 25 16.48 8.10 1.08
N LEU A 26 15.41 7.36 0.75
CA LEU A 26 15.36 5.92 1.01
C LEU A 26 16.56 5.17 0.40
N LEU A 27 17.03 5.57 -0.80
CA LEU A 27 18.19 4.92 -1.44
C LEU A 27 19.48 5.05 -0.63
N THR A 28 19.60 6.04 0.26
CA THR A 28 20.78 6.16 1.14
C THR A 28 20.83 5.06 2.21
N CYS A 29 19.75 4.30 2.39
CA CYS A 29 19.75 3.10 3.23
C CYS A 29 20.38 1.89 2.54
N ASN A 30 20.74 1.97 1.25
CA ASN A 30 21.55 0.96 0.58
C ASN A 30 23.03 1.32 0.75
N VAL A 31 23.61 0.81 1.82
CA VAL A 31 24.95 1.16 2.34
C VAL A 31 26.05 0.29 1.74
N SER A 32 27.30 0.65 2.04
CA SER A 32 28.51 -0.02 1.55
C SER A 32 28.66 -1.45 2.06
N ASP A 33 29.59 -2.21 1.49
CA ASP A 33 29.91 -3.59 1.91
C ASP A 33 30.30 -3.74 3.40
N GLN A 34 30.59 -2.63 4.08
CA GLN A 34 31.05 -2.59 5.47
C GLN A 34 29.92 -2.33 6.48
N GLN A 35 28.79 -1.79 6.04
CA GLN A 35 27.63 -1.51 6.89
C GLN A 35 26.40 -1.98 6.12
N ASP A 36 25.59 -2.92 6.64
CA ASP A 36 24.36 -3.37 5.97
C ASP A 36 23.12 -2.97 6.82
N TRP A 37 22.23 -2.17 6.23
CA TRP A 37 20.92 -1.82 6.82
C TRP A 37 19.87 -2.92 6.62
N ASN A 38 20.26 -4.07 6.06
CA ASN A 38 19.40 -5.18 5.67
C ASN A 38 18.32 -4.79 4.64
N ALA A 39 18.59 -3.76 3.84
CA ALA A 39 17.71 -3.25 2.79
C ALA A 39 18.30 -3.56 1.41
N ARG A 40 17.46 -3.95 0.46
CA ARG A 40 17.77 -4.21 -0.94
C ARG A 40 16.90 -3.28 -1.77
N LEU A 41 17.50 -2.18 -2.20
CA LEU A 41 16.79 -1.06 -2.83
C LEU A 41 17.23 -0.92 -4.28
N PHE A 42 16.27 -0.94 -5.19
CA PHE A 42 16.52 -0.94 -6.63
C PHE A 42 15.79 0.19 -7.33
N ILE A 43 16.43 0.79 -8.33
CA ILE A 43 15.81 1.82 -9.16
C ILE A 43 14.93 1.13 -10.21
N GLN A 44 13.68 1.59 -10.31
CA GLN A 44 12.78 1.24 -11.41
C GLN A 44 12.89 2.32 -12.50
N ASP A 45 13.59 2.01 -13.57
CA ASP A 45 13.71 2.87 -14.74
C ASP A 45 12.58 2.59 -15.73
N TRP A 46 11.57 3.45 -15.74
CA TRP A 46 10.40 3.29 -16.60
C TRP A 46 10.70 3.51 -18.09
N ILE A 47 11.74 4.28 -18.42
CA ILE A 47 12.14 4.49 -19.82
C ILE A 47 12.69 3.18 -20.36
N LEU A 48 13.65 2.57 -19.66
CA LEU A 48 14.23 1.29 -20.06
C LEU A 48 13.19 0.16 -20.08
N GLU A 49 12.31 0.10 -19.08
CA GLU A 49 11.27 -0.93 -19.03
C GLU A 49 10.28 -0.80 -20.18
N SER A 50 9.90 0.43 -20.56
CA SER A 50 9.01 0.63 -21.72
C SER A 50 9.63 0.10 -23.01
N GLN A 51 10.94 0.26 -23.19
CA GLN A 51 11.68 -0.26 -24.36
C GLN A 51 11.81 -1.78 -24.33
N GLN A 52 11.79 -2.39 -23.14
CA GLN A 52 11.92 -3.83 -22.93
C GLN A 52 10.58 -4.53 -22.68
N GLY A 53 9.45 -3.85 -22.86
CA GLY A 53 8.12 -4.44 -22.65
C GLY A 53 7.84 -4.83 -21.19
N PHE A 54 8.39 -4.09 -20.22
CA PHE A 54 8.15 -4.23 -18.78
C PHE A 54 8.53 -5.60 -18.18
N MET A 55 9.43 -6.34 -18.83
CA MET A 55 9.81 -7.71 -18.43
C MET A 55 10.29 -7.84 -16.97
N GLN A 56 10.86 -6.77 -16.40
CA GLN A 56 11.41 -6.75 -15.05
C GLN A 56 10.54 -5.94 -14.06
N SER A 57 9.34 -5.53 -14.47
CA SER A 57 8.39 -4.74 -13.66
C SER A 57 7.22 -5.55 -13.11
N ASP A 58 7.17 -6.85 -13.37
CA ASP A 58 6.13 -7.73 -12.85
C ASP A 58 6.14 -7.76 -11.31
N VAL A 59 5.15 -7.12 -10.71
CA VAL A 59 5.00 -6.99 -9.25
C VAL A 59 4.86 -8.34 -8.55
N SER A 60 4.29 -9.35 -9.21
CA SER A 60 4.11 -10.69 -8.63
C SER A 60 5.45 -11.40 -8.39
N LYS A 61 6.45 -11.11 -9.23
CA LYS A 61 7.82 -11.64 -9.10
C LYS A 61 8.64 -10.94 -8.03
N GLN A 62 8.11 -9.89 -7.40
CA GLN A 62 8.81 -9.14 -6.36
C GLN A 62 8.42 -9.57 -4.93
N CYS A 63 7.64 -10.64 -4.76
CA CYS A 63 7.23 -11.18 -3.46
C CYS A 63 8.21 -12.26 -2.91
N THR A 64 9.51 -12.15 -3.25
CA THR A 64 10.55 -13.12 -2.89
C THR A 64 11.31 -12.79 -1.60
N TYR A 65 11.00 -11.64 -0.98
CA TYR A 65 11.63 -11.15 0.25
C TYR A 65 10.65 -11.20 1.42
N ARG A 66 11.14 -11.43 2.64
CA ARG A 66 10.30 -11.47 3.85
C ARG A 66 9.62 -10.14 4.14
N TYR A 67 10.28 -9.03 3.80
CA TYR A 67 9.79 -7.68 4.09
C TYR A 67 9.72 -6.83 2.82
N LYS A 68 8.65 -6.06 2.67
CA LYS A 68 8.43 -5.14 1.54
C LYS A 68 8.25 -3.73 2.06
N ILE A 69 9.01 -2.79 1.53
CA ILE A 69 8.92 -1.38 1.95
C ILE A 69 7.87 -0.68 1.11
N TYR A 70 6.95 0.02 1.77
CA TYR A 70 6.08 1.00 1.15
C TYR A 70 6.56 2.41 1.49
N ILE A 71 6.70 3.24 0.46
CA ILE A 71 7.02 4.67 0.58
C ILE A 71 6.30 5.46 -0.51
N GLU A 72 5.79 6.63 -0.12
CA GLU A 72 5.06 7.56 -0.96
C GLU A 72 5.93 8.13 -2.09
N GLY A 73 5.27 8.58 -3.16
CA GLY A 73 5.87 9.34 -4.26
C GLY A 73 5.48 10.81 -4.15
N TYR A 74 4.97 11.38 -5.25
CA TYR A 74 4.33 12.71 -5.23
C TYR A 74 3.13 12.75 -4.27
N ALA A 75 2.40 11.64 -4.18
CA ALA A 75 1.28 11.43 -3.26
C ALA A 75 1.35 10.00 -2.69
N TRP A 76 0.19 9.42 -2.33
CA TRP A 76 0.11 7.98 -2.08
C TRP A 76 0.56 7.21 -3.33
N SER A 77 1.11 6.01 -3.13
CA SER A 77 1.62 5.19 -4.23
C SER A 77 0.70 4.01 -4.49
N VAL A 78 0.30 3.82 -5.74
CA VAL A 78 -0.57 2.71 -6.18
C VAL A 78 0.00 1.33 -5.87
N SER A 79 1.30 1.25 -5.56
CA SER A 79 2.00 0.03 -5.14
C SER A 79 1.59 -0.50 -3.77
N GLU A 80 0.93 0.28 -2.91
CA GLU A 80 0.59 -0.13 -1.54
C GLU A 80 -0.20 -1.44 -1.51
N LYS A 81 -1.30 -1.52 -2.27
CA LYS A 81 -2.15 -2.71 -2.34
C LYS A 81 -1.42 -3.96 -2.83
N TYR A 82 -0.50 -3.81 -3.80
CA TYR A 82 0.28 -4.94 -4.32
C TYR A 82 1.35 -5.40 -3.32
N ILE A 83 1.92 -4.46 -2.55
CA ILE A 83 2.87 -4.77 -1.48
C ILE A 83 2.17 -5.54 -0.35
N LEU A 84 1.00 -5.08 0.08
CA LEU A 84 0.21 -5.76 1.12
C LEU A 84 -0.23 -7.16 0.67
N ALA A 85 -0.53 -7.34 -0.62
CA ALA A 85 -0.92 -8.63 -1.20
C ALA A 85 0.21 -9.68 -1.28
N CYS A 86 1.48 -9.32 -1.03
CA CYS A 86 2.62 -10.24 -1.26
C CYS A 86 2.79 -11.34 -0.19
N ASP A 87 2.01 -11.38 0.89
CA ASP A 87 2.30 -12.16 2.13
C ASP A 87 3.64 -11.78 2.82
N SER A 88 4.35 -10.76 2.32
CA SER A 88 5.53 -10.22 2.98
C SER A 88 5.10 -9.26 4.08
N ALA A 89 5.83 -9.22 5.19
CA ALA A 89 5.57 -8.20 6.20
C ALA A 89 5.83 -6.81 5.60
N THR A 90 4.77 -5.99 5.52
CA THR A 90 4.86 -4.67 4.90
C THR A 90 5.48 -3.68 5.89
N PHE A 91 6.58 -3.06 5.50
CA PHE A 91 7.25 -1.99 6.20
C PHE A 91 6.73 -0.66 5.66
N LEU A 92 5.79 -0.06 6.38
CA LEU A 92 5.06 1.11 5.93
C LEU A 92 5.75 2.36 6.49
N VAL A 93 6.49 3.07 5.64
CA VAL A 93 7.07 4.38 5.98
C VAL A 93 5.92 5.34 6.28
N LYS A 94 5.97 5.98 7.44
CA LYS A 94 4.91 6.85 7.98
C LYS A 94 4.29 7.72 6.85
N PRO A 95 3.03 7.46 6.48
CA PRO A 95 2.41 8.07 5.33
C PRO A 95 1.88 9.47 5.69
N TYR A 96 1.81 10.34 4.69
CA TYR A 96 1.18 11.65 4.76
C TYR A 96 -0.14 11.67 3.99
N PHE A 97 -0.25 10.82 2.98
CA PHE A 97 -1.41 10.64 2.15
C PHE A 97 -2.15 9.37 2.58
N HIS A 98 -3.47 9.36 2.35
CA HIS A 98 -4.32 8.22 2.65
C HIS A 98 -5.16 7.92 1.42
N ASP A 99 -5.09 6.67 0.98
CA ASP A 99 -6.06 6.08 0.08
C ASP A 99 -7.34 5.74 0.87
N PHE A 100 -8.41 5.35 0.17
CA PHE A 100 -9.72 5.12 0.79
C PHE A 100 -9.70 3.99 1.83
N PHE A 101 -8.84 2.97 1.65
CA PHE A 101 -8.72 1.83 2.56
C PHE A 101 -7.61 1.97 3.62
N THR A 102 -6.63 2.86 3.41
CA THR A 102 -5.40 2.89 4.23
C THR A 102 -5.66 3.23 5.70
N ARG A 103 -6.74 3.96 5.97
CA ARG A 103 -7.14 4.32 7.33
C ARG A 103 -7.56 3.10 8.15
N SER A 104 -8.06 2.04 7.51
CA SER A 104 -8.48 0.79 8.13
C SER A 104 -7.30 -0.06 8.63
N LEU A 105 -6.11 0.12 8.04
CA LEU A 105 -4.91 -0.65 8.40
C LEU A 105 -4.45 -0.36 9.83
N GLN A 106 -4.07 -1.41 10.55
CA GLN A 106 -3.55 -1.38 11.92
C GLN A 106 -2.06 -1.75 11.98
N PRO A 107 -1.20 -0.95 12.65
CA PRO A 107 0.19 -1.30 12.87
C PRO A 107 0.33 -2.53 13.78
N LEU A 108 1.36 -3.35 13.53
CA LEU A 108 1.61 -4.65 14.14
C LEU A 108 0.56 -5.73 13.87
N GLU A 109 -0.42 -5.43 13.01
CA GLU A 109 -1.43 -6.38 12.53
C GLU A 109 -1.32 -6.50 11.02
N HIS A 110 -1.47 -5.40 10.28
CA HIS A 110 -1.40 -5.38 8.82
C HIS A 110 -0.04 -4.89 8.29
N TYR A 111 0.74 -4.19 9.11
CA TYR A 111 2.03 -3.64 8.69
C TYR A 111 2.94 -3.34 9.89
N TRP A 112 4.24 -3.23 9.63
CA TRP A 112 5.23 -2.70 10.56
C TRP A 112 5.48 -1.21 10.28
N PRO A 113 5.29 -0.30 11.25
CA PRO A 113 5.50 1.13 11.04
C PRO A 113 7.00 1.49 10.97
N ILE A 114 7.37 2.31 9.99
CA ILE A 114 8.74 2.83 9.82
C ILE A 114 8.73 4.36 9.96
N ARG A 115 9.71 4.90 10.71
CA ARG A 115 9.87 6.36 10.88
C ARG A 115 10.23 7.02 9.56
N ASN A 116 9.68 8.19 9.28
CA ASN A 116 10.03 8.92 8.06
C ASN A 116 11.36 9.68 8.22
N GLU A 117 11.71 10.16 9.40
CA GLU A 117 12.89 11.00 9.61
C GLU A 117 14.17 10.16 9.75
N ASP A 118 14.09 8.99 10.39
CA ASP A 118 15.23 8.07 10.64
C ASP A 118 14.97 6.67 10.03
N LYS A 119 14.54 6.66 8.77
CA LYS A 119 14.01 5.47 8.10
C LYS A 119 15.02 4.33 7.97
N CYS A 120 16.29 4.61 7.74
CA CYS A 120 17.30 3.55 7.58
C CYS A 120 17.49 2.77 8.88
N ARG A 121 17.60 3.47 10.02
CA ARG A 121 17.66 2.85 11.35
C ARG A 121 16.40 2.10 11.71
N SER A 122 15.25 2.68 11.41
CA SER A 122 13.96 2.05 11.64
C SER A 122 13.80 0.77 10.81
N ILE A 123 14.22 0.77 9.53
CA ILE A 123 14.22 -0.41 8.66
C ILE A 123 15.14 -1.50 9.19
N LYS A 124 16.39 -1.18 9.53
CA LYS A 124 17.33 -2.19 10.05
C LYS A 124 16.81 -2.83 11.34
N PHE A 125 16.32 -2.02 12.27
CA PHE A 125 15.69 -2.53 13.48
C PHE A 125 14.50 -3.45 13.16
N ALA A 126 13.62 -3.05 12.23
CA ALA A 126 12.48 -3.84 11.82
C ALA A 126 12.87 -5.20 11.21
N VAL A 127 13.90 -5.23 10.35
CA VAL A 127 14.42 -6.48 9.78
C VAL A 127 15.01 -7.38 10.86
N GLU A 128 15.84 -6.85 11.76
CA GLU A 128 16.46 -7.64 12.84
C GLU A 128 15.41 -8.19 13.81
N TRP A 129 14.42 -7.36 14.18
CA TRP A 129 13.29 -7.80 14.98
C TRP A 129 12.50 -8.89 14.26
N GLY A 130 12.18 -8.69 12.97
CA GLY A 130 11.39 -9.61 12.18
C GLY A 130 12.07 -10.97 12.00
N ASN A 131 13.38 -10.98 11.78
CA ASN A 131 14.14 -12.22 11.62
C ASN A 131 14.32 -12.98 12.94
N LYS A 132 14.28 -12.28 14.08
CA LYS A 132 14.23 -12.90 15.41
C LYS A 132 12.82 -13.39 15.80
N HIS A 133 11.77 -12.85 15.19
CA HIS A 133 10.37 -13.16 15.49
C HIS A 133 9.62 -13.54 14.21
N THR A 134 10.14 -14.55 13.50
CA THR A 134 9.68 -14.97 12.17
C THR A 134 8.18 -15.25 12.12
N GLU A 135 7.64 -16.00 13.09
CA GLU A 135 6.20 -16.31 13.15
C GLU A 135 5.34 -15.04 13.21
N LYS A 136 5.75 -14.05 14.02
CA LYS A 136 5.02 -12.78 14.15
C LYS A 136 5.14 -11.94 12.88
N ALA A 137 6.32 -11.90 12.27
CA ALA A 137 6.52 -11.20 11.00
C ALA A 137 5.68 -11.82 9.87
N GLN A 138 5.63 -13.15 9.80
CA GLN A 138 4.80 -13.87 8.84
C GLN A 138 3.31 -13.59 9.08
N ALA A 139 2.86 -13.62 10.34
CA ALA A 139 1.47 -13.32 10.68
C ALA A 139 1.06 -11.90 10.25
N ILE A 140 1.93 -10.91 10.38
CA ILE A 140 1.68 -9.55 9.89
C ILE A 140 1.51 -9.54 8.36
N GLY A 141 2.41 -10.22 7.63
CA GLY A 141 2.32 -10.31 6.18
C GLY A 141 1.05 -11.03 5.71
N LYS A 142 0.64 -12.10 6.39
CA LYS A 142 -0.58 -12.84 6.09
C LYS A 142 -1.85 -12.05 6.39
N ALA A 143 -1.92 -11.36 7.53
CA ALA A 143 -3.05 -10.49 7.83
C ALA A 143 -3.18 -9.32 6.84
N ALA A 144 -2.05 -8.82 6.32
CA ALA A 144 -2.05 -7.79 5.28
C ALA A 144 -2.65 -8.28 3.96
N SER A 145 -2.27 -9.46 3.51
CA SER A 145 -2.77 -10.03 2.25
C SER A 145 -4.22 -10.49 2.38
N ASP A 146 -4.61 -11.02 3.55
CA ASP A 146 -6.01 -11.35 3.86
C ASP A 146 -6.88 -10.11 3.80
N PHE A 147 -6.43 -8.99 4.39
CA PHE A 147 -7.14 -7.73 4.25
C PHE A 147 -7.33 -7.33 2.77
N ILE A 148 -6.31 -7.48 1.91
CA ILE A 148 -6.47 -7.15 0.48
C ILE A 148 -7.46 -8.11 -0.21
N GLN A 149 -7.41 -9.41 0.10
CA GLN A 149 -8.25 -10.42 -0.52
C GLN A 149 -9.70 -10.37 -0.04
N GLU A 150 -9.91 -9.98 1.21
CA GLU A 150 -11.21 -10.04 1.88
C GLU A 150 -11.90 -8.68 1.91
N GLU A 151 -11.17 -7.61 2.22
CA GLU A 151 -11.71 -6.27 2.49
C GLU A 151 -11.47 -5.26 1.33
N LEU A 152 -10.63 -5.61 0.35
CA LEU A 152 -10.35 -4.75 -0.82
C LEU A 152 -10.71 -5.42 -2.16
N LYS A 153 -11.81 -6.19 -2.16
CA LYS A 153 -12.37 -6.80 -3.37
C LYS A 153 -12.98 -5.75 -4.28
N MET A 154 -13.04 -6.05 -5.58
CA MET A 154 -13.66 -5.15 -6.57
C MET A 154 -15.13 -4.84 -6.25
N GLU A 155 -15.88 -5.79 -5.69
CA GLU A 155 -17.26 -5.55 -5.22
C GLU A 155 -17.31 -4.40 -4.20
N PHE A 156 -16.42 -4.41 -3.21
CA PHE A 156 -16.35 -3.35 -2.19
C PHE A 156 -15.78 -2.04 -2.72
N VAL A 157 -14.92 -2.07 -3.75
CA VAL A 157 -14.47 -0.85 -4.45
C VAL A 157 -15.65 -0.18 -5.14
N TYR A 158 -16.47 -0.93 -5.88
CA TYR A 158 -17.66 -0.40 -6.54
C TYR A 158 -18.70 0.07 -5.52
N ASP A 159 -18.93 -0.69 -4.45
CA ASP A 159 -19.83 -0.28 -3.36
C ASP A 159 -19.38 1.01 -2.70
N TYR A 160 -18.09 1.16 -2.40
CA TYR A 160 -17.53 2.39 -1.84
C TYR A 160 -17.77 3.60 -2.75
N ILE A 161 -17.52 3.46 -4.06
CA ILE A 161 -17.73 4.54 -5.04
C ILE A 161 -19.22 4.88 -5.13
N PHE A 162 -20.10 3.87 -5.23
CA PHE A 162 -21.54 4.07 -5.30
C PHE A 162 -22.06 4.83 -4.07
N HIS A 163 -21.68 4.39 -2.87
CA HIS A 163 -22.11 5.04 -1.64
C HIS A 163 -21.53 6.46 -1.49
N LEU A 164 -20.26 6.66 -1.82
CA LEU A 164 -19.63 7.97 -1.79
C LEU A 164 -20.38 8.98 -2.66
N LEU A 165 -20.69 8.62 -3.91
CA LEU A 165 -21.40 9.49 -4.84
C LEU A 165 -22.84 9.75 -4.42
N ASN A 166 -23.54 8.74 -3.89
CA ASN A 166 -24.91 8.90 -3.40
C ASN A 166 -25.01 9.81 -2.17
N GLU A 167 -24.13 9.64 -1.18
CA GLU A 167 -24.13 10.51 0.00
C GLU A 167 -23.71 11.93 -0.36
N TYR A 168 -22.74 12.09 -1.27
CA TYR A 168 -22.36 13.40 -1.78
C TYR A 168 -23.53 14.09 -2.49
N ALA A 169 -24.28 13.37 -3.33
CA ALA A 169 -25.43 13.92 -4.05
C ALA A 169 -26.53 14.45 -3.11
N ARG A 170 -26.72 13.84 -1.93
CA ARG A 170 -27.66 14.32 -0.90
C ARG A 170 -27.27 15.68 -0.30
N LEU A 171 -26.00 16.07 -0.38
CA LEU A 171 -25.52 17.36 0.10
C LEU A 171 -25.81 18.51 -0.88
N LEU A 172 -26.22 18.20 -2.12
CA LEU A 172 -26.51 19.21 -3.13
C LEU A 172 -27.71 20.07 -2.71
N LYS A 173 -27.50 21.39 -2.73
CA LYS A 173 -28.52 22.39 -2.41
C LYS A 173 -29.24 22.93 -3.66
N PHE A 174 -29.08 22.23 -4.79
CA PHE A 174 -29.65 22.60 -6.08
C PHE A 174 -30.04 21.33 -6.85
N ASN A 175 -30.92 21.49 -7.83
CA ASN A 175 -31.25 20.41 -8.76
C ASN A 175 -30.28 20.44 -9.95
N PRO A 176 -29.43 19.41 -10.17
CA PRO A 176 -28.50 19.37 -11.29
C PRO A 176 -29.21 19.51 -12.64
N ARG A 177 -28.59 20.21 -13.58
CA ARG A 177 -29.01 20.31 -14.99
C ARG A 177 -27.80 20.06 -15.88
N VAL A 178 -28.03 19.41 -17.02
CA VAL A 178 -26.99 19.19 -18.02
C VAL A 178 -26.58 20.56 -18.59
N PRO A 179 -25.31 20.97 -18.50
CA PRO A 179 -24.87 22.25 -19.05
C PRO A 179 -24.83 22.20 -20.58
N GLU A 180 -25.02 23.37 -21.21
CA GLU A 180 -24.87 23.50 -22.67
C GLU A 180 -23.46 23.07 -23.10
N GLY A 181 -23.37 22.28 -24.17
CA GLY A 181 -22.10 21.73 -24.66
C GLY A 181 -21.59 20.50 -23.92
N ALA A 182 -22.31 19.98 -22.93
CA ALA A 182 -21.97 18.69 -22.33
C ALA A 182 -22.04 17.56 -23.38
N VAL A 183 -21.04 16.68 -23.37
CA VAL A 183 -20.99 15.49 -24.21
C VAL A 183 -21.30 14.27 -23.35
N GLU A 184 -22.26 13.46 -23.80
CA GLU A 184 -22.59 12.19 -23.14
C GLU A 184 -21.42 11.21 -23.29
N LEU A 185 -21.07 10.54 -22.19
CA LEU A 185 -20.01 9.55 -22.14
C LEU A 185 -20.63 8.17 -21.87
N CYS A 186 -20.79 7.36 -22.92
CA CYS A 186 -21.25 5.98 -22.81
C CYS A 186 -20.07 5.02 -22.57
N SER A 187 -20.34 3.87 -21.94
CA SER A 187 -19.35 2.80 -21.71
C SER A 187 -18.59 2.39 -22.97
N GLU A 188 -19.31 2.26 -24.07
CA GLU A 188 -18.83 1.87 -25.38
C GLU A 188 -17.90 2.93 -25.97
N MET A 189 -18.16 4.21 -25.68
CA MET A 189 -17.37 5.33 -26.17
C MET A 189 -16.04 5.48 -25.42
N MET A 190 -15.97 5.06 -24.16
CA MET A 190 -14.73 5.16 -23.37
C MET A 190 -13.56 4.39 -24.00
N ALA A 191 -13.82 3.21 -24.54
CA ALA A 191 -12.79 2.37 -25.15
C ALA A 191 -12.51 2.70 -26.64
N CYS A 192 -13.33 3.55 -27.28
CA CYS A 192 -13.26 3.79 -28.72
C CYS A 192 -11.97 4.48 -29.17
N SER A 193 -11.48 5.46 -28.42
CA SER A 193 -10.26 6.20 -28.75
C SER A 193 -8.98 5.52 -28.28
N ALA A 194 -9.10 4.48 -27.44
CA ALA A 194 -7.96 3.73 -26.93
C ALA A 194 -7.44 2.74 -27.98
N GLU A 195 -6.14 2.45 -27.95
CA GLU A 195 -5.49 1.49 -28.85
C GLU A 195 -4.69 0.44 -28.06
N GLY A 196 -4.33 -0.66 -28.72
CA GLY A 196 -3.47 -1.70 -28.17
C GLY A 196 -3.95 -2.25 -26.82
N SER A 197 -3.02 -2.31 -25.85
CA SER A 197 -3.28 -2.84 -24.51
C SER A 197 -4.28 -2.01 -23.70
N GLU A 198 -4.32 -0.69 -23.91
CA GLU A 198 -5.26 0.18 -23.21
C GLU A 198 -6.70 -0.16 -23.57
N ARG A 199 -7.00 -0.27 -24.88
CA ARG A 199 -8.31 -0.70 -25.36
C ARG A 199 -8.70 -2.07 -24.82
N LYS A 200 -7.75 -3.01 -24.80
CA LYS A 200 -7.96 -4.35 -24.25
C LYS A 200 -8.40 -4.28 -22.78
N PHE A 201 -7.64 -3.59 -21.92
CA PHE A 201 -7.97 -3.48 -20.50
C PHE A 201 -9.27 -2.71 -20.23
N MET A 202 -9.56 -1.66 -20.99
CA MET A 202 -10.84 -0.95 -20.91
C MET A 202 -12.00 -1.87 -21.29
N THR A 203 -11.86 -2.63 -22.38
CA THR A 203 -12.90 -3.57 -22.83
C THR A 203 -13.12 -4.70 -21.81
N GLU A 204 -12.05 -5.26 -21.25
CA GLU A 204 -12.11 -6.32 -20.24
C GLU A 204 -12.74 -5.86 -18.92
N SER A 205 -12.73 -4.55 -18.63
CA SER A 205 -13.34 -3.98 -17.43
C SER A 205 -14.76 -3.43 -17.65
N LEU A 206 -15.33 -3.59 -18.86
CA LEU A 206 -16.70 -3.19 -19.14
C LEU A 206 -17.70 -4.06 -18.37
N VAL A 207 -18.59 -3.40 -17.63
CA VAL A 207 -19.76 -4.03 -17.03
C VAL A 207 -20.81 -4.19 -18.13
N THR A 208 -21.07 -5.44 -18.54
CA THR A 208 -21.94 -5.75 -19.70
C THR A 208 -23.42 -5.81 -19.37
N SER A 209 -23.78 -5.88 -18.08
CA SER A 209 -25.17 -5.90 -17.64
C SER A 209 -25.31 -5.29 -16.24
N PRO A 210 -26.46 -4.68 -15.91
CA PRO A 210 -26.73 -4.20 -14.57
C PRO A 210 -26.66 -5.33 -13.54
N SER A 211 -26.29 -5.02 -12.30
CA SER A 211 -26.39 -6.00 -11.23
C SER A 211 -27.83 -6.44 -11.03
N THR A 212 -28.03 -7.74 -10.84
CA THR A 212 -29.33 -8.33 -10.46
C THR A 212 -29.56 -8.29 -8.95
N THR A 213 -28.52 -7.99 -8.17
CA THR A 213 -28.60 -7.77 -6.72
C THR A 213 -28.78 -6.29 -6.41
N SER A 214 -29.53 -6.01 -5.35
CA SER A 214 -29.61 -4.63 -4.84
C SER A 214 -28.25 -4.17 -4.33
N PRO A 215 -27.92 -2.87 -4.41
CA PRO A 215 -26.73 -2.33 -3.80
C PRO A 215 -26.65 -2.70 -2.32
N CYS A 216 -25.43 -2.89 -1.80
CA CYS A 216 -25.27 -3.16 -0.38
C CYS A 216 -25.83 -1.99 0.47
N THR A 217 -26.16 -2.28 1.72
CA THR A 217 -26.55 -1.24 2.67
C THR A 217 -25.30 -0.77 3.40
N MET A 218 -24.97 0.50 3.27
CA MET A 218 -23.85 1.09 4.00
C MET A 218 -24.11 0.95 5.52
N PRO A 219 -23.16 0.38 6.27
CA PRO A 219 -23.31 0.26 7.71
C PRO A 219 -23.41 1.66 8.35
N PRO A 220 -24.07 1.78 9.52
CA PRO A 220 -24.11 3.05 10.23
C PRO A 220 -22.69 3.51 10.60
N PRO A 221 -22.46 4.82 10.77
CA PRO A 221 -21.17 5.34 11.24
C PRO A 221 -20.76 4.69 12.55
N TYR A 222 -19.45 4.56 12.77
CA TYR A 222 -18.92 4.07 14.03
C TYR A 222 -19.40 4.93 15.21
N GLU A 223 -19.83 4.26 16.27
CA GLU A 223 -20.05 4.89 17.56
C GLU A 223 -18.77 5.62 18.02
N PRO A 224 -18.85 6.84 18.58
CA PRO A 224 -17.67 7.63 18.95
C PRO A 224 -16.67 6.88 19.84
N GLN A 225 -17.16 6.00 20.72
CA GLN A 225 -16.32 5.18 21.59
C GLN A 225 -15.57 4.09 20.82
N ALA A 226 -16.23 3.42 19.87
CA ALA A 226 -15.60 2.42 19.02
C ALA A 226 -14.51 3.05 18.15
N LEU A 227 -14.80 4.21 17.56
CA LEU A 227 -13.84 4.97 16.76
C LEU A 227 -12.63 5.42 17.60
N LYS A 228 -12.86 5.92 18.82
CA LYS A 228 -11.79 6.28 19.76
C LYS A 228 -10.95 5.06 20.16
N ALA A 229 -11.58 3.90 20.36
CA ALA A 229 -10.87 2.66 20.67
C ALA A 229 -9.98 2.20 19.50
N PHE A 230 -10.49 2.28 18.27
CA PHE A 230 -9.77 1.97 17.03
C PHE A 230 -8.51 2.84 16.88
N TYR A 231 -8.64 4.16 16.98
CA TYR A 231 -7.49 5.07 16.93
C TYR A 231 -6.56 4.90 18.12
N GLY A 232 -7.11 4.64 19.31
CA GLY A 232 -6.33 4.35 20.50
C GLY A 232 -5.45 3.11 20.35
N LYS A 233 -5.96 2.03 19.73
CA LYS A 233 -5.20 0.80 19.41
C LYS A 233 -4.01 1.15 18.50
N LYS A 234 -4.29 1.89 17.42
CA LYS A 234 -3.29 2.34 16.43
C LYS A 234 -2.17 3.15 17.10
N LEU A 235 -2.51 4.18 17.89
CA LEU A 235 -1.53 5.02 18.58
C LEU A 235 -0.69 4.24 19.60
N ARG A 236 -1.29 3.31 20.34
CA ARG A 236 -0.56 2.46 21.29
C ARG A 236 0.44 1.55 20.57
N ALA A 237 0.06 0.96 19.44
CA ALA A 237 0.95 0.11 18.64
C ALA A 237 2.14 0.92 18.09
N LEU A 238 1.91 2.12 17.55
CA LEU A 238 2.97 3.01 17.07
C LEU A 238 3.97 3.36 18.18
N ARG A 239 3.48 3.84 19.34
CA ARG A 239 4.34 4.18 20.50
C ARG A 239 5.13 2.97 21.02
N LYS A 240 4.55 1.77 20.94
CA LYS A 240 5.22 0.53 21.35
C LYS A 240 6.43 0.24 20.46
N VAL A 241 6.28 0.35 19.14
CA VAL A 241 7.38 0.16 18.19
C VAL A 241 8.45 1.23 18.39
N GLU A 242 8.06 2.50 18.57
CA GLU A 242 9.02 3.58 18.85
C GLU A 242 9.85 3.31 20.11
N LYS A 243 9.23 2.81 21.18
CA LYS A 243 9.93 2.45 22.42
C LYS A 243 10.91 1.29 22.19
N TRP A 244 10.52 0.27 21.43
CA TRP A 244 11.40 -0.85 21.09
C TRP A 244 12.59 -0.41 20.24
N GLU A 245 12.34 0.43 19.24
CA GLU A 245 13.38 0.96 18.35
C GLU A 245 14.39 1.81 19.13
N ASN A 246 13.92 2.72 20.00
CA ASN A 246 14.80 3.53 20.83
C ASN A 246 15.67 2.66 21.76
N GLY A 247 15.04 1.70 22.45
CA GLY A 247 15.78 0.80 23.35
C GLY A 247 16.79 -0.09 22.62
N PHE A 248 16.51 -0.49 21.38
CA PHE A 248 17.47 -1.22 20.55
C PHE A 248 18.71 -0.36 20.27
N TRP A 249 18.54 0.87 19.81
CA TRP A 249 19.65 1.76 19.47
C TRP A 249 20.43 2.28 20.68
N GLU A 250 19.77 2.52 21.81
CA GLU A 250 20.43 2.85 23.08
C GLU A 250 21.37 1.73 23.56
N ASN A 251 20.98 0.46 23.36
CA ASN A 251 21.82 -0.68 23.74
C ASN A 251 22.93 -0.92 22.71
N PHE A 252 22.65 -0.75 21.43
CA PHE A 252 23.64 -0.87 20.36
C PHE A 252 24.80 0.11 20.57
N ASN A 253 24.50 1.38 20.87
CA ASN A 253 25.51 2.42 21.12
C ASN A 253 26.32 2.20 22.40
N LYS A 254 25.86 1.37 23.35
CA LYS A 254 26.63 1.00 24.56
C LYS A 254 27.57 -0.17 24.33
N GLN A 255 27.37 -0.91 23.25
CA GLN A 255 28.15 -2.11 22.89
C GLN A 255 29.23 -1.81 21.85
N GLN A 256 29.20 -0.63 21.22
CA GLN A 256 30.29 -0.05 20.43
C GLN A 256 31.21 0.77 21.32
#